data_AF-W1WC34-F1
#
_entry.id   AF-W1WC34-F1
#
_cell.length_a   1.000
_cell.length_b   1.000
_cell.length_c   1.000
_cell.angle_alpha   90.00
_cell.angle_beta   90.00
_cell.angle_gamma   90.00
#
_symmetry.space_group_name_H-M   'P 1'
#
loop_
_entity.id
_entity.type
_entity.pdbx_description
1 polymer ?
#
loop_
_entity_poly.entity_id
_entity_poly.type
_entity_poly.pdbx_seq_one_letter_code
_entity_poly.pdbx_strand_id
1 'polypeptide(L)' 'MNIKRIRFDEFGPYRDWSFTTGDNGVQLMYGPNESGKTSLLEGMRTLLFGGTHKAYGPMTGAL' A
#
# COMPACT_ATOMS: atom_id res chain seq x y z
N MET A 1 2.39 0.59 18.09
CA MET A 1 2.54 1.72 17.13
C MET A 1 1.16 2.06 16.58
N ASN A 2 0.75 3.34 16.59
CA ASN A 2 -0.53 3.78 16.03
C ASN A 2 -0.25 4.75 14.86
N ILE A 3 -0.46 4.29 13.63
CA ILE A 3 -0.30 5.12 12.44
C ILE A 3 -1.53 6.04 12.38
N LYS A 4 -1.34 7.36 12.41
CA LYS A 4 -2.44 8.32 12.36
C LYS A 4 -2.75 8.80 10.94
N ARG A 5 -1.70 9.00 10.15
CA ARG A 5 -1.81 9.51 8.79
C ARG A 5 -0.63 9.02 7.95
N ILE A 6 -0.90 8.60 6.73
CA ILE A 6 0.13 8.36 5.71
C ILE A 6 -0.14 9.29 4.53
N ARG A 7 0.92 9.94 4.04
CA ARG A 7 0.89 10.78 2.84
C ARG A 7 1.88 10.23 1.84
N PHE A 8 1.44 10.08 0.60
CA PHE A 8 2.26 9.76 -0.56
C PHE A 8 2.23 10.97 -1.50
N ASP A 9 3.39 11.59 -1.69
CA ASP A 9 3.53 12.73 -2.60
C ASP A 9 3.53 12.21 -4.05
N GLU A 10 4.34 11.19 -4.33
CA GLU A 10 4.30 10.42 -5.58
C GLU A 10 4.73 8.96 -5.34
N PHE A 11 3.85 7.99 -5.60
CA PHE A 11 4.16 6.56 -5.50
C PHE A 11 3.25 5.72 -6.40
N GLY A 12 3.80 5.15 -7.49
CA GLY A 12 3.00 4.38 -8.46
C GLY A 12 1.89 5.23 -9.09
N PRO A 13 0.62 4.78 -9.12
CA PRO A 13 -0.51 5.58 -9.62
C PRO A 13 -1.02 6.64 -8.62
N TYR A 14 -0.47 6.71 -7.41
CA TYR A 14 -0.91 7.66 -6.38
C TYR A 14 -0.10 8.96 -6.48
N ARG A 15 -0.82 10.08 -6.61
CA ARG A 15 -0.29 11.46 -6.56
C ARG A 15 -1.08 12.25 -5.54
N ASP A 16 -0.38 13.00 -4.69
CA ASP A 16 -0.97 13.82 -3.62
C ASP A 16 -2.01 13.08 -2.76
N TRP A 17 -1.78 11.79 -2.53
CA TRP A 17 -2.74 10.93 -1.88
C TRP A 17 -2.45 10.83 -0.39
N SER A 18 -3.47 11.03 0.43
CA SER A 18 -3.35 10.88 1.88
C SER A 18 -4.47 10.04 2.44
N PHE A 19 -4.13 9.19 3.40
CA PHE A 19 -5.11 8.45 4.17
C PHE A 19 -4.92 8.72 5.65
N THR A 20 -6.05 8.83 6.36
CA THR A 20 -6.09 8.92 7.82
C THR A 20 -6.67 7.62 8.34
N THR A 21 -5.98 6.98 9.28
CA THR A 21 -6.42 5.71 9.87
C THR A 21 -7.60 6.00 10.78
N GLY A 22 -8.73 5.32 10.55
CA GLY A 22 -9.92 5.46 11.39
C GLY A 22 -9.73 4.81 12.76
N ASP A 23 -10.57 5.19 13.73
CA ASP A 23 -10.49 4.71 15.12
C ASP A 23 -10.86 3.22 15.28
N ASN A 24 -11.39 2.58 14.24
CA ASN A 24 -11.94 1.23 14.29
C ASN A 24 -10.91 0.10 14.13
N GLY A 25 -9.60 0.40 14.17
CA GLY A 25 -8.51 -0.60 14.19
C GLY A 25 -8.37 -1.46 12.92
N VAL A 26 -9.32 -1.39 11.98
CA VAL A 26 -9.32 -2.11 10.70
C VAL A 26 -9.54 -1.11 9.57
N GLN A 27 -8.74 -1.24 8.52
CA GLN A 27 -8.85 -0.42 7.33
C GLN A 27 -8.85 -1.29 6.08
N LEU A 28 -9.90 -1.18 5.27
CA LEU A 28 -10.07 -1.90 4.02
C LEU A 28 -9.70 -0.99 2.84
N MET A 29 -8.80 -1.48 1.98
CA MET A 29 -8.48 -0.86 0.70
C MET A 29 -9.05 -1.72 -0.43
N TYR A 30 -9.99 -1.18 -1.20
CA TYR A 30 -10.64 -1.88 -2.31
C TYR A 30 -10.63 -1.03 -3.59
N GLY A 31 -10.75 -1.68 -4.75
CA GLY A 31 -10.74 -1.03 -6.06
C GLY A 31 -10.56 -2.05 -7.20
N PRO A 32 -10.69 -1.63 -8.47
CA PRO A 32 -10.45 -2.49 -9.63
C PRO A 32 -9.05 -3.13 -9.65
N ASN A 33 -8.86 -4.20 -10.41
CA ASN A 33 -7.51 -4.72 -10.66
C ASN A 33 -6.62 -3.61 -11.24
N GLU A 34 -5.32 -3.68 -10.93
CA GLU A 34 -4.31 -2.70 -11.39
C GLU A 34 -4.51 -1.26 -10.87
N SER A 35 -5.48 -1.01 -9.98
CA SER A 35 -5.72 0.30 -9.37
C SER A 35 -4.64 0.77 -8.37
N GLY A 36 -3.51 0.07 -8.29
CA GLY A 36 -2.40 0.41 -7.39
C GLY A 36 -2.44 -0.21 -5.98
N LYS A 37 -3.42 -1.07 -5.64
CA LYS A 37 -3.52 -1.65 -4.27
C LYS A 37 -2.24 -2.35 -3.80
N THR A 38 -1.64 -3.18 -4.66
CA THR A 38 -0.38 -3.88 -4.35
C THR A 38 0.75 -2.87 -4.17
N SER A 39 0.85 -1.90 -5.07
CA SER A 39 1.84 -0.81 -4.98
C SER A 39 1.69 -0.04 -3.66
N LEU A 40 0.47 0.27 -3.22
CA LEU A 40 0.24 0.99 -1.96
C LEU A 40 0.75 0.21 -0.75
N LEU A 41 0.50 -1.10 -0.71
CA LEU A 41 1.00 -1.97 0.36
C LEU A 41 2.52 -2.05 0.36
N GLU A 42 3.14 -2.11 -0.82
CA GLU A 42 4.60 -2.07 -0.97
C GLU A 42 5.18 -0.71 -0.55
N GLY A 43 4.53 0.40 -0.93
CA GLY A 43 4.92 1.74 -0.52
C GLY A 43 4.85 1.94 0.99
N MET A 44 3.78 1.49 1.62
CA MET A 44 3.65 1.51 3.09
C MET A 44 4.75 0.69 3.75
N ARG A 45 5.05 -0.50 3.22
CA ARG A 45 6.11 -1.34 3.77
C ARG A 45 7.48 -0.69 3.61
N THR A 46 7.77 -0.12 2.45
CA THR A 46 9.02 0.59 2.19
C THR A 46 9.20 1.79 3.12
N LEU A 47 8.12 2.55 3.35
CA LEU A 47 8.13 3.70 4.26
C LEU A 47 8.36 3.28 5.72
N LEU A 48 7.73 2.20 6.17
CA LEU A 48 7.84 1.73 7.55
C LEU A 48 9.13 0.96 7.84
N PHE A 49 9.71 0.28 6.85
CA PHE A 49 10.81 -0.67 7.05
C PHE A 49 12.04 -0.44 6.15
N GLY A 50 12.09 0.65 5.38
CA GLY A 50 13.30 1.09 4.68
C GLY A 50 13.74 0.22 3.50
N GLY A 51 12.83 -0.08 2.57
CA GLY A 51 13.21 -0.60 1.24
C GLY A 51 13.52 -2.11 1.14
N THR A 52 13.10 -2.92 2.11
CA THR A 52 13.11 -4.39 1.95
C THR A 52 12.01 -4.84 0.97
N HIS A 53 12.30 -4.71 -0.33
CA HIS A 53 11.49 -5.25 -1.41
C HIS A 53 11.23 -6.74 -1.17
N LYS A 54 9.96 -7.15 -1.16
CA LYS A 54 9.63 -8.56 -1.43
C LYS A 54 9.86 -8.74 -2.93
N ALA A 55 10.85 -9.54 -3.31
CA ALA A 55 10.85 -10.14 -4.63
C ALA A 55 9.63 -11.06 -4.69
N TYR A 56 8.55 -10.60 -5.31
CA TYR A 56 7.44 -11.48 -5.64
C TYR A 56 7.95 -12.40 -6.74
N GLY A 57 8.25 -13.65 -6.38
CA GLY A 57 8.44 -14.71 -7.37
C GLY A 57 7.21 -14.82 -8.27
N PRO A 58 7.36 -15.33 -9.50
CA PRO A 58 6.25 -15.42 -10.45
C PRO A 58 5.05 -16.10 -9.79
N MET A 59 3.94 -15.37 -9.65
CA MET A 59 2.68 -15.97 -9.25
C MET A 59 2.14 -16.75 -10.43
N THR A 60 2.37 -18.07 -10.45
CA THR A 60 1.62 -18.98 -11.30
C THR A 60 0.18 -19.02 -10.80
N GLY A 61 -0.69 -18.22 -11.40
CA GLY A 61 -2.13 -18.40 -11.25
C GLY A 61 -2.50 -19.76 -11.82
N ALA A 62 -3.00 -20.67 -10.98
CA ALA A 62 -3.70 -21.84 -11.47
C ALA A 62 -5.03 -21.35 -12.06
N LEU A 63 -5.20 -21.62 -13.36
CA LEU A 63 -6.46 -21.50 -14.09
C LEU A 63 -7.54 -22.41 -13.50
#